data_AF-X1VIM2-F1
#
_entry.id   AF-X1VIM2-F1
#
_cell.length_a   1.000
_cell.length_b   1.000
_cell.length_c   1.000
_cell.angle_alpha   90.00
_cell.angle_beta   90.00
_cell.angle_gamma   90.00
#
_symmetry.space_group_name_H-M   'P 1'
#
loop_
_entity.id
_entity.type
_entity.pdbx_description
1 polymer ?
#
loop_
_entity_poly.entity_id
_entity_poly.type
_entity_poly.pdbx_seq_one_letter_code
_entity_poly.pdbx_strand_id
1 'polypeptide(L)' 'YAIGGEASGEICLNGAAARLAAKGDAIMVLSYCYVEDDEAHNFTPKLVYVDAKNAITESKPAVKAIPF' A
#
# COMPACT_ATOMS: atom_id res chain seq x y z
N TYR A 1 4.42 -9.28 6.60
CA TYR A 1 5.61 -8.40 6.42
C TYR A 1 5.96 -8.37 4.94
N ALA A 2 6.71 -7.36 4.49
CA ALA A 2 7.13 -7.25 3.10
C ALA A 2 8.53 -7.83 2.89
N ILE A 3 8.78 -8.38 1.71
CA ILE A 3 10.07 -8.86 1.22
C ILE A 3 10.33 -8.14 -0.10
N GLY A 4 11.59 -7.74 -0.37
CA GLY A 4 11.94 -7.14 -1.65
C GLY A 4 11.73 -8.12 -2.80
N GLY A 5 11.06 -7.66 -3.87
CA GLY A 5 10.89 -8.43 -5.10
C GLY A 5 12.10 -8.33 -6.02
N GLU A 6 12.21 -9.28 -6.95
CA GLU A 6 13.29 -9.30 -7.95
C GLU A 6 12.86 -8.61 -9.26
N ALA A 7 11.56 -8.58 -9.54
CA ALA A 7 10.99 -7.96 -10.73
C ALA A 7 10.08 -6.76 -10.38
N SER A 8 10.11 -5.73 -11.22
CA SER A 8 9.20 -4.59 -11.10
C SER A 8 7.74 -5.01 -11.33
N GLY A 9 6.83 -4.51 -10.50
CA GLY A 9 5.41 -4.84 -10.57
C GLY A 9 5.03 -6.24 -10.05
N GLU A 10 5.99 -6.99 -9.51
CA GLU A 10 5.71 -8.28 -8.88
C GLU A 10 5.00 -8.10 -7.53
N ILE A 11 3.86 -8.78 -7.38
CA ILE A 11 3.13 -8.89 -6.11
C ILE A 11 2.90 -10.38 -5.86
N CYS A 12 3.54 -10.90 -4.82
CA CYS A 12 3.47 -12.32 -4.48
C CYS A 12 3.08 -12.51 -3.01
N LEU A 13 1.97 -13.21 -2.78
CA LEU A 13 1.60 -13.68 -1.45
C LEU A 13 2.19 -15.07 -1.23
N ASN A 14 3.12 -15.17 -0.28
CA ASN A 14 3.85 -16.40 -0.02
C ASN A 14 3.26 -17.19 1.17
N GLY A 15 3.47 -18.51 1.16
CA GLY A 15 3.17 -19.39 2.29
C GLY A 15 1.69 -19.39 2.67
N ALA A 16 1.40 -19.23 3.97
CA ALA A 16 0.03 -19.24 4.48
C ALA A 16 -0.85 -18.11 3.89
N ALA A 17 -0.26 -16.95 3.56
CA ALA A 17 -0.99 -15.83 2.97
C ALA A 17 -1.51 -16.14 1.56
N ALA A 18 -0.87 -17.05 0.83
CA ALA A 18 -1.31 -17.49 -0.50
C ALA A 18 -2.70 -18.16 -0.49
N ARG A 19 -3.19 -18.58 0.69
CA ARG A 19 -4.53 -19.17 0.85
C ARG A 19 -5.64 -18.13 0.91
N LEU A 20 -5.30 -16.84 1.01
CA LEU A 20 -6.25 -15.75 1.25
C LEU A 20 -6.57 -14.91 0.00
N ALA A 21 -5.87 -15.15 -1.12
CA ALA A 21 -6.15 -14.50 -2.39
C ALA A 21 -5.71 -15.40 -3.55
N ALA A 22 -6.22 -15.12 -4.74
CA ALA A 22 -5.83 -15.76 -5.99
C ALA A 22 -5.10 -14.78 -6.91
N LYS A 23 -4.36 -15.32 -7.88
CA LYS A 23 -3.74 -14.51 -8.93
C LYS A 23 -4.82 -13.75 -9.70
N GLY A 24 -4.68 -12.43 -9.76
CA GLY A 24 -5.61 -11.53 -10.45
C GLY A 24 -6.55 -10.78 -9.51
N ASP A 25 -6.59 -11.13 -8.23
CA ASP A 25 -7.34 -10.36 -7.24
C ASP A 25 -6.75 -8.96 -7.08
N ALA A 26 -7.62 -7.96 -7.03
CA ALA A 26 -7.23 -6.61 -6.66
C ALA A 26 -7.06 -6.52 -5.14
N ILE A 27 -5.88 -6.12 -4.67
CA ILE A 27 -5.57 -5.98 -3.25
C ILE A 27 -5.09 -4.58 -2.90
N MET A 28 -5.16 -4.22 -1.62
CA MET A 28 -4.54 -3.01 -1.05
C MET A 28 -3.44 -3.42 -0.07
N VAL A 29 -2.26 -2.82 -0.20
CA VAL A 29 -1.13 -3.03 0.71
C VAL A 29 -1.01 -1.82 1.63
N LEU A 30 -1.09 -2.04 2.94
CA LEU A 30 -1.03 -1.00 3.96
C LEU A 30 0.20 -1.18 4.84
N SER A 31 0.83 -0.06 5.19
CA SER A 31 1.90 0.02 6.19
C SER A 31 1.54 1.07 7.22
N TYR A 32 1.80 0.78 8.48
CA TYR A 32 1.46 1.64 9.60
C TYR A 32 2.72 2.06 10.34
N CYS A 33 2.69 3.24 10.94
CA CYS A 33 3.66 3.71 11.90
C CYS A 33 2.92 4.26 13.12
N TYR A 34 3.60 4.27 14.26
CA TYR A 34 3.14 5.04 15.40
C TYR A 34 3.50 6.50 15.19
N VAL A 35 2.60 7.36 15.61
CA VAL A 35 2.74 8.82 15.66
C VAL A 35 2.15 9.26 16.98
N GLU A 36 2.65 10.38 17.52
CA GLU A 36 2.01 11.00 18.67
C GLU A 36 0.62 11.54 18.28
N ASP A 37 -0.27 11.68 19.27
CA ASP A 37 -1.67 12.04 19.04
C ASP A 37 -1.82 13.42 18.35
N ASP A 38 -0.97 14.38 18.75
CA ASP A 38 -0.92 15.72 18.17
C ASP A 38 -0.38 15.74 16.72
N GLU A 39 0.49 14.81 16.38
CA GLU A 39 1.01 14.61 15.03
C GLU A 39 0.03 13.86 14.12
N ALA A 40 -0.81 12.99 14.69
CA ALA A 40 -1.72 12.12 13.93
C ALA A 40 -2.67 12.92 13.02
N HIS A 41 -3.20 14.04 13.50
CA HIS A 41 -4.09 14.91 12.73
C HIS A 41 -3.43 15.55 11.50
N ASN A 42 -2.11 15.69 11.52
CA ASN A 42 -1.32 16.30 10.46
C ASN A 42 -0.51 15.28 9.66
N PHE A 43 -0.57 13.99 10.03
CA PHE A 43 0.15 12.93 9.34
C PHE A 43 -0.33 12.82 7.89
N THR A 44 0.63 12.89 6.97
CA THR A 44 0.35 12.82 5.53
C THR A 44 0.87 11.50 4.98
N PRO A 45 0.01 10.48 4.78
CA PRO A 45 0.44 9.21 4.23
C PRO A 45 0.88 9.36 2.77
N LYS A 46 1.79 8.48 2.34
CA LYS A 46 2.14 8.33 0.93
C LYS A 46 1.11 7.43 0.25
N LEU A 47 0.42 7.96 -0.76
CA LEU A 47 -0.51 7.19 -1.58
C LEU A 47 0.14 6.85 -2.92
N VAL A 48 0.13 5.56 -3.27
CA VAL A 48 0.65 5.04 -4.54
C VAL A 48 -0.49 4.32 -5.25
N TYR A 49 -0.84 4.81 -6.43
CA TYR A 49 -1.82 4.21 -7.31
C TYR A 49 -1.10 3.49 -8.44
N VAL A 50 -1.63 2.33 -8.82
CA VAL A 50 -1.08 1.49 -9.88
C VAL A 50 -2.17 1.09 -10.88
N ASP A 51 -1.76 0.73 -12.08
CA ASP A 51 -2.64 0.14 -13.09
C ASP A 51 -2.79 -1.39 -12.92
N ALA A 52 -3.54 -2.02 -13.82
CA ALA A 52 -3.76 -3.48 -13.82
C ALA A 52 -2.49 -4.31 -14.09
N LYS A 53 -1.38 -3.68 -14.48
CA LYS A 53 -0.06 -4.29 -14.65
C LYS A 53 0.89 -3.94 -13.50
N ASN A 54 0.36 -3.38 -12.41
CA ASN A 54 1.10 -2.89 -11.25
C ASN A 54 2.11 -1.77 -11.58
N ALA A 55 1.97 -1.07 -12.72
CA ALA A 55 2.79 0.09 -13.03
C ALA A 55 2.23 1.31 -12.27
N ILE A 56 3.12 2.09 -11.65
CA ILE A 56 2.73 3.29 -10.89
C ILE A 56 2.13 4.31 -11.87
N THR A 57 0.87 4.68 -11.64
CA THR A 57 0.17 5.72 -12.41
C THR A 57 0.20 7.06 -11.71
N GLU A 58 0.16 7.07 -10.38
CA GLU A 58 0.19 8.28 -9.57
C GLU A 58 0.86 7.99 -8.22
N SER A 59 1.71 8.91 -7.76
CA SER A 59 2.24 8.92 -6.39
C SER A 59 2.11 10.31 -5.84
N LYS A 60 1.33 10.49 -4.79
CA LYS A 60 1.12 11.79 -4.15
C LYS A 60 1.09 11.67 -2.62
N PRO A 61 1.55 12.71 -1.90
CA PRO A 61 1.15 12.87 -0.51
C PRO A 61 -0.38 12.96 -0.47
N ALA A 62 -1.02 12.30 0.50
CA ALA A 62 -2.45 12.49 0.71
C ALA A 62 -2.74 13.98 0.92
N VAL A 63 -3.75 14.51 0.22
CA VAL A 63 -4.22 15.87 0.47
C VAL A 63 -4.77 15.92 1.89
N LYS A 64 -4.49 17.02 2.63
CA LYS A 64 -4.81 17.21 4.06
C LYS A 64 -6.12 16.53 4.45
N ALA A 65 -6.04 15.75 5.52
CA ALA A 65 -7.08 14.96 6.20
C ALA A 65 -8.48 15.08 5.59
N ILE A 66 -8.99 13.97 5.06
CA ILE A 66 -10.43 13.81 4.84
C ILE A 66 -11.07 14.03 6.22
N PRO A 67 -11.93 15.06 6.39
CA PRO A 67 -12.62 15.25 7.66
C PRO A 67 -13.48 14.01 7.90
N PHE A 68 -13.22 13.33 9.02
CA PHE A 68 -14.13 12.33 9.56
C PHE A 68 -15.31 13.04 10.22
#